data_AF-A0A840GNC2-F1
#
_entry.id   AF-A0A840GNC2-F1
#
_cell.length_a   1.000
_cell.length_b   1.000
_cell.length_c   1.000
_cell.angle_alpha   90.00
_cell.angle_beta   90.00
_cell.angle_gamma   90.00
#
_symmetry.space_group_name_H-M   'P 1'
#
loop_
_entity.id
_entity.type
_entity.pdbx_description
1 polymer ?
#
loop_
_entity_poly.entity_id
_entity_poly.type
_entity_poly.pdbx_seq_one_letter_code
_entity_poly.pdbx_strand_id
1 'polypeptide(L)'
;MMQQLRVSSEDLARYLRDKEKLKLEFKFKYELEGQAKQKQFDEVAKDIISLFNTAGRHAHDYAHLIIGAGDELLSDGTRKYEVVQLGQFHERQFLNIVNSRCAPQVPSIDYQEVIFEGRLYGVIALPPSPHVHELTCDLVTPKGLWRKGSVLLRSGEGVIVANPQQITQMQRQKGWMPMPGPVAQSHGAPLKQTARAALRDGLVAEFCFKRNQMIAHVYDEYSLHLDAVVRTAFDRLNAQRTSRGLKSHFSSMRFRLIRGPRFADNGIELDLAPIDFVYRVMLEDKSVDEGVKEHIRIRIEENAQRIPKWLQGTHPSLSALNYHPLGVEIAIVTKDGRTLLRKRGASVLLATLEWDVSYSGYCGEKDMPRPRELDVALTAQHELHREIGSLAVDRRDIVFTGIHRNADSGAVDVLGFWPTEARSDELVDLLTDKYPDIRGAFETKRRAEEDFVWDTTNLVVDFDGLAISRAIKKLSEEQGKPASLIPEAFVCLLRALEVTGNSTAELAALAPS
;
A
#
# COMPACT_ATOMS: atom_id res chain seq x y z
N MET A 1 -5.49 4.41 15.97
CA MET A 1 -6.47 5.29 15.28
C MET A 1 -6.50 6.64 15.96
N MET A 2 -6.12 7.72 15.27
CA MET A 2 -6.53 9.06 15.71
C MET A 2 -8.03 9.18 15.41
N GLN A 3 -8.84 9.51 16.40
CA GLN A 3 -10.24 9.84 16.16
C GLN A 3 -10.30 11.06 15.25
N GLN A 4 -11.04 10.98 14.14
CA GLN A 4 -11.32 12.14 13.30
C GLN A 4 -11.99 13.22 14.16
N LEU A 5 -11.37 14.40 14.24
CA LEU A 5 -11.91 15.51 15.00
C LEU A 5 -13.11 16.08 14.23
N ARG A 6 -14.32 15.90 14.75
CA ARG A 6 -15.52 16.53 14.19
C ARG A 6 -15.68 17.93 14.76
N VAL A 7 -15.59 18.96 13.93
CA VAL A 7 -15.91 20.34 14.31
C VAL A 7 -17.43 20.50 14.35
N SER A 8 -17.98 20.85 15.51
CA SER A 8 -19.42 21.07 15.65
C SER A 8 -19.85 22.43 15.08
N SER A 9 -21.16 22.64 14.91
CA SER A 9 -21.70 23.97 14.57
C SER A 9 -21.38 25.00 15.66
N GLU A 10 -21.31 24.60 16.93
CA GLU A 10 -20.92 25.46 18.06
C GLU A 10 -19.45 25.86 18.00
N ASP A 11 -18.56 24.93 17.64
CA ASP A 11 -17.14 25.22 17.40
C ASP A 11 -16.96 26.21 16.25
N LEU A 12 -17.67 25.99 15.13
CA LEU A 12 -17.65 26.90 14.01
C LEU A 12 -18.19 28.29 14.39
N ALA A 13 -19.28 28.36 15.16
CA ALA A 13 -19.82 29.64 15.66
C ALA A 13 -18.78 30.40 16.50
N ARG A 14 -18.01 29.69 17.34
CA ARG A 14 -16.90 30.27 18.10
C ARG A 14 -15.80 30.76 17.16
N TYR A 15 -15.39 29.97 16.18
CA TYR A 15 -14.36 30.36 15.22
C TYR A 15 -14.76 31.62 14.45
N LEU A 16 -15.98 31.69 13.91
CA LEU A 16 -16.44 32.83 13.12
C LEU A 16 -16.43 34.16 13.90
N ARG A 17 -16.62 34.13 15.23
CA ARG A 17 -16.57 35.32 16.11
C ARG A 17 -15.15 35.69 16.56
N ASP A 18 -14.21 34.76 16.48
CA ASP A 18 -12.82 35.00 16.85
C ASP A 18 -12.10 35.82 15.78
N LYS A 19 -11.21 36.72 16.19
CA LYS A 19 -10.22 37.31 15.27
C LYS A 19 -9.27 36.24 14.76
N GLU A 20 -8.68 36.48 13.58
CA GLU A 20 -7.61 35.61 13.08
C GLU A 20 -6.48 35.47 14.09
N LYS A 21 -5.97 34.25 14.19
CA LYS A 21 -4.91 33.87 15.12
C LYS A 21 -3.90 33.00 14.39
N LEU A 22 -2.79 32.69 15.05
CA LEU A 22 -1.74 31.80 14.51
C LEU A 22 -2.24 30.40 14.10
N LYS A 23 -3.44 30.00 14.54
CA LYS A 23 -4.02 28.66 14.31
C LYS A 23 -5.42 28.72 13.70
N LEU A 24 -5.87 29.91 13.28
CA LEU A 24 -7.19 30.10 12.69
C LEU A 24 -7.05 31.06 11.51
N GLU A 25 -7.35 30.55 10.33
CA GLU A 25 -7.34 31.28 9.05
C GLU A 25 -8.76 31.26 8.46
N PHE A 26 -9.16 32.37 7.85
CA PHE A 26 -10.39 32.43 7.06
C PHE A 26 -10.04 32.68 5.60
N LYS A 27 -10.72 31.97 4.71
CA LYS A 27 -10.63 32.20 3.28
C LYS A 27 -12.00 32.19 2.65
N PHE A 28 -12.12 33.05 1.65
CA PHE A 28 -13.12 32.90 0.60
C PHE A 28 -12.95 31.58 -0.15
N LYS A 29 -13.93 31.20 -0.97
CA LYS A 29 -13.91 29.87 -1.60
C LYS A 29 -12.74 29.78 -2.58
N TYR A 30 -12.13 28.60 -2.66
CA TYR A 30 -11.09 28.35 -3.67
C TYR A 30 -11.72 27.95 -5.00
N GLU A 31 -11.24 28.54 -6.10
CA GLU A 31 -11.59 28.12 -7.45
C GLU A 31 -10.62 27.05 -7.94
N LEU A 32 -10.88 25.80 -7.55
CA LEU A 32 -10.00 24.65 -7.84
C LEU A 32 -10.19 24.07 -9.25
N GLU A 33 -10.97 24.76 -10.10
CA GLU A 33 -11.28 24.40 -11.48
C GLU A 33 -10.96 25.55 -12.44
N GLY A 34 -10.97 25.26 -13.74
CA GLY A 34 -10.72 26.27 -14.77
C GLY A 34 -9.25 26.66 -14.98
N GLN A 35 -9.04 27.76 -15.69
CA GLN A 35 -7.71 28.18 -16.17
C GLN A 35 -6.81 28.74 -15.05
N ALA A 36 -7.39 29.27 -13.98
CA ALA A 36 -6.65 29.85 -12.85
C ALA A 36 -6.33 28.83 -11.73
N LYS A 37 -6.74 27.56 -11.90
CA LYS A 37 -6.66 26.54 -10.83
C LYS A 37 -5.26 26.35 -10.26
N GLN A 38 -4.21 26.49 -11.08
CA GLN A 38 -2.84 26.28 -10.60
C GLN A 38 -2.43 27.31 -9.54
N LYS A 39 -2.79 28.59 -9.73
CA LYS A 39 -2.50 29.63 -8.74
C LYS A 39 -3.31 29.43 -7.46
N GLN A 40 -4.52 28.89 -7.58
CA GLN A 40 -5.37 28.54 -6.45
C GLN A 40 -4.83 27.32 -5.70
N PHE A 41 -4.31 26.30 -6.39
CA PHE A 41 -3.63 25.16 -5.76
C PHE A 41 -2.40 25.61 -4.98
N ASP A 42 -1.65 26.55 -5.54
CA ASP A 42 -0.47 27.12 -4.89
C ASP A 42 -0.84 27.98 -3.67
N GLU A 43 -1.95 28.74 -3.73
CA GLU A 43 -2.50 29.47 -2.59
C GLU A 43 -2.97 28.53 -1.47
N VAL A 44 -3.75 27.48 -1.80
CA VAL A 44 -4.16 26.41 -0.87
C VAL A 44 -2.97 25.79 -0.17
N ALA A 45 -1.96 25.39 -0.94
CA ALA A 45 -0.76 24.77 -0.39
C ALA A 45 -0.01 25.73 0.53
N LYS A 46 0.15 26.99 0.12
CA LYS A 46 0.79 28.02 0.95
C LYS A 46 0.08 28.19 2.29
N ASP A 47 -1.25 28.35 2.27
CA ASP A 47 -2.03 28.56 3.51
C ASP A 47 -1.92 27.34 4.44
N ILE A 48 -2.15 26.13 3.93
CA ILE A 48 -2.13 24.89 4.73
C ILE A 48 -0.72 24.57 5.26
N ILE A 49 0.32 24.65 4.42
CA ILE A 49 1.71 24.39 4.84
C ILE A 49 2.14 25.38 5.93
N SER A 50 1.75 26.66 5.80
CA SER A 50 2.08 27.67 6.82
C SER A 50 1.45 27.36 8.18
N LEU A 51 0.20 26.85 8.19
CA LEU A 51 -0.50 26.42 9.40
C LEU A 51 0.13 25.14 10.00
N PHE A 52 0.55 24.20 9.16
CA PHE A 52 1.30 23.03 9.64
C PHE A 52 2.59 23.44 10.36
N ASN A 53 3.26 24.46 9.84
CA ASN A 53 4.49 25.01 10.39
C ASN A 53 4.30 25.94 11.59
N THR A 54 3.07 26.28 11.98
CA THR A 54 2.83 26.99 13.24
C THR A 54 3.44 26.24 14.42
N ALA A 55 4.39 26.89 15.09
CA ALA A 55 5.19 26.35 16.17
C ALA A 55 4.41 26.29 17.50
N GLY A 56 4.91 25.52 18.47
CA GLY A 56 4.36 25.47 19.84
C GLY A 56 3.01 24.77 19.98
N ARG A 57 2.63 23.92 19.01
CA ARG A 57 1.43 23.08 19.08
C ARG A 57 1.71 21.79 19.87
N HIS A 58 0.72 21.29 20.62
CA HIS A 58 0.75 19.98 21.28
C HIS A 58 -0.23 19.01 20.59
N ALA A 59 -0.22 17.71 20.92
CA ALA A 59 -0.93 16.64 20.20
C ALA A 59 -2.43 16.87 19.88
N HIS A 60 -3.12 17.72 20.65
CA HIS A 60 -4.56 18.01 20.52
C HIS A 60 -4.84 19.45 20.05
N ASP A 61 -3.81 20.16 19.61
CA ASP A 61 -3.85 21.59 19.29
C ASP A 61 -3.95 21.80 17.77
N TYR A 62 -5.15 21.61 17.25
CA TYR A 62 -5.41 21.67 15.81
C TYR A 62 -5.38 23.12 15.33
N ALA A 63 -4.81 23.32 14.14
CA ALA A 63 -5.01 24.55 13.38
C ALA A 63 -6.23 24.38 12.48
N HIS A 64 -6.95 25.46 12.22
CA HIS A 64 -8.18 25.44 11.44
C HIS A 64 -8.11 26.47 10.32
N LEU A 65 -8.58 26.06 9.14
CA LEU A 65 -8.82 26.92 7.99
C LEU A 65 -10.31 26.84 7.64
N ILE A 66 -11.00 27.97 7.71
CA ILE A 66 -12.44 28.09 7.46
C ILE A 66 -12.63 28.66 6.05
N ILE A 67 -13.25 27.87 5.17
CA ILE A 67 -13.55 28.21 3.79
C ILE A 67 -14.99 28.71 3.69
N GLY A 68 -15.18 29.82 2.97
CA GLY A 68 -16.45 30.52 2.80
C GLY A 68 -16.59 31.75 3.70
N ALA A 69 -15.56 32.12 4.46
CA ALA A 69 -15.57 33.26 5.37
C ALA A 69 -14.43 34.24 5.03
N GLY A 70 -14.72 35.54 5.06
CA GLY A 70 -13.71 36.60 4.95
C GLY A 70 -12.85 36.71 6.21
N ASP A 71 -11.67 37.30 6.07
CA ASP A 71 -10.64 37.56 7.08
C ASP A 71 -11.02 38.68 8.06
N GLU A 72 -11.83 39.65 7.64
CA GLU A 72 -12.30 40.76 8.48
C GLU A 72 -13.60 40.44 9.24
N LEU A 73 -13.62 40.81 10.54
CA LEU A 73 -14.83 40.85 11.35
C LEU A 73 -15.55 42.18 11.12
N LEU A 74 -16.83 42.11 10.73
CA LEU A 74 -17.70 43.28 10.54
C LEU A 74 -18.13 43.87 11.90
N SER A 75 -18.68 45.08 11.86
CA SER A 75 -19.15 45.78 13.07
C SER A 75 -20.28 45.08 13.81
N ASP A 76 -21.03 44.20 13.13
CA ASP A 76 -22.08 43.36 13.72
C ASP A 76 -21.57 42.04 14.31
N GLY A 77 -20.24 41.81 14.26
CA GLY A 77 -19.61 40.58 14.74
C GLY A 77 -19.69 39.40 13.77
N THR A 78 -20.16 39.62 12.54
CA THR A 78 -20.18 38.61 11.48
C THR A 78 -18.98 38.75 10.54
N ARG A 79 -18.80 37.80 9.62
CA ARG A 79 -17.79 37.84 8.55
C ARG A 79 -18.50 37.90 7.21
N LYS A 80 -17.85 38.52 6.21
CA LYS A 80 -18.28 38.38 4.82
C LYS A 80 -18.34 36.89 4.47
N TYR A 81 -19.42 36.47 3.82
CA TYR A 81 -19.64 35.06 3.46
C TYR A 81 -19.58 34.89 1.95
N GLU A 82 -18.95 33.82 1.51
CA GLU A 82 -19.02 33.34 0.14
C GLU A 82 -19.53 31.91 0.10
N VAL A 83 -20.44 31.64 -0.84
CA VAL A 83 -21.13 30.36 -0.95
C VAL A 83 -20.14 29.22 -1.24
N VAL A 84 -20.10 28.24 -0.33
CA VAL A 84 -19.52 26.90 -0.55
C VAL A 84 -20.64 25.94 -0.93
N GLN A 85 -20.44 25.14 -1.97
CA GLN A 85 -21.40 24.13 -2.40
C GLN A 85 -21.13 22.79 -1.69
N LEU A 86 -22.20 22.02 -1.44
CA LEU A 86 -22.07 20.69 -0.84
C LEU A 86 -21.26 19.77 -1.76
N GLY A 87 -20.24 19.11 -1.21
CA GLY A 87 -19.34 18.24 -1.96
C GLY A 87 -18.41 18.97 -2.91
N GLN A 88 -18.28 20.30 -2.81
CA GLN A 88 -17.38 21.09 -3.67
C GLN A 88 -15.91 20.72 -3.47
N PHE A 89 -15.55 20.34 -2.24
CA PHE A 89 -14.19 19.98 -1.89
C PHE A 89 -14.15 18.61 -1.22
N HIS A 90 -12.99 17.97 -1.32
CA HIS A 90 -12.73 16.69 -0.67
C HIS A 90 -11.39 16.72 0.05
N GLU A 91 -11.31 16.07 1.20
CA GLU A 91 -10.10 15.92 2.02
C GLU A 91 -8.86 15.55 1.18
N ARG A 92 -9.02 14.52 0.34
CA ARG A 92 -7.97 14.00 -0.52
C ARG A 92 -7.47 15.02 -1.54
N GLN A 93 -8.33 15.92 -2.02
CA GLN A 93 -7.95 16.97 -2.96
C GLN A 93 -6.95 17.91 -2.30
N PHE A 94 -7.23 18.38 -1.08
CA PHE A 94 -6.31 19.21 -0.30
C PHE A 94 -5.01 18.48 0.00
N LEU A 95 -5.10 17.22 0.44
CA LEU A 95 -3.91 16.42 0.76
C LEU A 95 -3.00 16.25 -0.46
N ASN A 96 -3.54 15.95 -1.64
CA ASN A 96 -2.78 15.82 -2.88
C ASN A 96 -2.13 17.16 -3.29
N ILE A 97 -2.88 18.26 -3.20
CA ILE A 97 -2.37 19.60 -3.52
C ILE A 97 -1.17 19.94 -2.63
N VAL A 98 -1.29 19.71 -1.32
CA VAL A 98 -0.26 20.04 -0.32
C VAL A 98 0.95 19.12 -0.45
N ASN A 99 0.75 17.80 -0.53
CA ASN A 99 1.83 16.82 -0.56
C ASN A 99 2.63 16.80 -1.86
N SER A 100 2.10 17.35 -2.96
CA SER A 100 2.90 17.55 -4.18
C SER A 100 3.83 18.76 -4.10
N ARG A 101 3.76 19.57 -3.04
CA ARG A 101 4.44 20.87 -2.90
C ARG A 101 5.33 20.97 -1.65
N CYS A 102 5.34 19.97 -0.79
CA CYS A 102 6.17 19.98 0.41
C CYS A 102 6.89 18.67 0.71
N ALA A 103 8.00 18.79 1.42
CA ALA A 103 8.76 17.70 2.01
C ALA A 103 9.15 18.05 3.47
N PRO A 104 9.05 17.09 4.42
CA PRO A 104 8.34 15.82 4.27
C PRO A 104 6.84 16.07 4.01
N GLN A 105 6.12 15.05 3.54
CA GLN A 105 4.68 15.15 3.29
C GLN A 105 3.91 15.36 4.61
N VAL A 106 2.77 16.06 4.54
CA VAL A 106 1.86 16.18 5.68
C VAL A 106 1.11 14.85 5.87
N PRO A 107 0.91 14.40 7.12
CA PRO A 107 0.39 13.06 7.40
C PRO A 107 -1.09 12.90 7.09
N SER A 108 -1.90 13.90 7.45
CA SER A 108 -3.34 13.93 7.22
C SER A 108 -3.84 15.37 7.24
N ILE A 109 -5.00 15.58 6.62
CA ILE A 109 -5.79 16.80 6.66
C ILE A 109 -7.20 16.29 6.94
N ASP A 110 -7.95 16.87 7.87
CA ASP A 110 -9.35 16.51 8.09
C ASP A 110 -10.24 17.59 7.45
N TYR A 111 -11.07 17.23 6.48
CA TYR A 111 -12.02 18.17 5.86
C TYR A 111 -13.46 17.77 6.14
N GLN A 112 -14.27 18.76 6.52
CA GLN A 112 -15.70 18.57 6.71
C GLN A 112 -16.51 19.80 6.32
N GLU A 113 -17.76 19.57 5.96
CA GLU A 113 -18.72 20.62 5.62
C GLU A 113 -19.66 20.83 6.81
N VAL A 114 -19.82 22.08 7.24
CA VAL A 114 -20.59 22.43 8.44
C VAL A 114 -21.60 23.52 8.10
N ILE A 115 -22.86 23.27 8.45
CA ILE A 115 -23.94 24.25 8.32
C ILE A 115 -24.02 25.08 9.59
N PHE A 116 -23.95 26.41 9.46
CA PHE A 116 -24.17 27.36 10.54
C PHE A 116 -25.02 28.53 10.03
N GLU A 117 -26.11 28.85 10.74
CA GLU A 117 -27.07 29.91 10.35
C GLU A 117 -27.56 29.79 8.89
N GLY A 118 -27.79 28.55 8.42
CA GLY A 118 -28.24 28.26 7.06
C GLY A 118 -27.18 28.45 5.98
N ARG A 119 -25.93 28.72 6.35
CA ARG A 119 -24.77 28.86 5.44
C ARG A 119 -23.87 27.63 5.56
N LEU A 120 -23.33 27.18 4.44
CA LEU A 120 -22.41 26.05 4.39
C LEU A 120 -20.97 26.55 4.39
N TYR A 121 -20.15 26.01 5.28
CA TYR A 121 -18.72 26.31 5.37
C TYR A 121 -17.92 25.03 5.17
N GLY A 122 -16.76 25.14 4.51
CA GLY A 122 -15.74 24.11 4.54
C GLY A 122 -14.83 24.34 5.73
N VAL A 123 -14.55 23.32 6.53
CA VAL A 123 -13.63 23.40 7.67
C VAL A 123 -12.52 22.40 7.47
N ILE A 124 -11.30 22.91 7.35
CA ILE A 124 -10.08 22.11 7.33
C ILE A 124 -9.48 22.14 8.74
N ALA A 125 -9.45 20.98 9.41
CA ALA A 125 -8.75 20.78 10.66
C ALA A 125 -7.40 20.11 10.40
N LEU A 126 -6.33 20.74 10.90
CA LEU A 126 -4.95 20.36 10.65
C LEU A 126 -4.32 19.87 11.96
N PRO A 127 -4.10 18.56 12.11
CA PRO A 127 -3.42 18.05 13.28
C PRO A 127 -2.01 18.65 13.39
N PRO A 128 -1.45 18.73 14.60
CA PRO A 128 -0.03 19.03 14.77
C PRO A 128 0.84 18.05 13.96
N SER A 129 1.85 18.58 13.28
CA SER A 129 2.85 17.76 12.59
C SER A 129 4.18 17.80 13.33
N PRO A 130 4.87 16.65 13.47
CA PRO A 130 6.21 16.59 14.07
C PRO A 130 7.30 17.19 13.18
N HIS A 131 6.97 17.50 11.92
CA HIS A 131 7.95 17.92 10.93
C HIS A 131 7.85 19.39 10.58
N VAL A 132 8.97 19.99 10.21
CA VAL A 132 8.99 21.27 9.50
C VAL A 132 8.88 20.98 8.02
N HIS A 133 7.84 21.52 7.36
CA HIS A 133 7.54 21.26 5.96
C HIS A 133 8.16 22.35 5.09
N GLU A 134 9.04 21.96 4.18
CA GLU A 134 9.75 22.81 3.23
C GLU A 134 9.13 22.67 1.83
N LEU A 135 9.10 23.75 1.06
CA LEU A 135 8.57 23.73 -0.30
C LEU A 135 9.46 22.94 -1.27
N THR A 136 8.87 22.00 -2.02
CA THR A 136 9.60 21.20 -3.04
C THR A 136 9.59 21.85 -4.44
N CYS A 137 8.76 22.86 -4.65
CA CYS A 137 8.68 23.67 -5.86
C CYS A 137 8.35 25.13 -5.54
N ASP A 138 8.52 26.02 -6.52
CA ASP A 138 8.03 27.40 -6.42
C ASP A 138 6.48 27.40 -6.38
N LEU A 139 5.89 28.25 -5.56
CA LEU A 139 4.43 28.49 -5.51
C LEU A 139 4.12 29.86 -6.10
N VAL A 140 3.28 29.91 -7.12
CA VAL A 140 2.83 31.17 -7.75
C VAL A 140 1.40 31.44 -7.31
N THR A 141 1.23 32.31 -6.32
CA THR A 141 -0.10 32.66 -5.81
C THR A 141 -0.56 34.04 -6.30
N PRO A 142 -1.84 34.41 -6.13
CA PRO A 142 -2.32 35.73 -6.53
C PRO A 142 -1.55 36.91 -5.89
N LYS A 143 -1.00 36.70 -4.68
CA LYS A 143 -0.30 37.73 -3.91
C LYS A 143 1.23 37.71 -4.11
N GLY A 144 1.80 36.71 -4.78
CA GLY A 144 3.24 36.66 -5.03
C GLY A 144 3.83 35.28 -5.28
N LEU A 145 5.16 35.24 -5.34
CA LEU A 145 5.97 34.05 -5.57
C LEU A 145 6.62 33.58 -4.26
N TRP A 146 6.53 32.29 -3.97
CA TRP A 146 7.21 31.63 -2.86
C TRP A 146 8.21 30.64 -3.41
N ARG A 147 9.47 30.76 -3.01
CA ARG A 147 10.55 29.97 -3.61
C ARG A 147 10.60 28.55 -3.04
N LYS A 148 10.91 27.58 -3.90
CA LYS A 148 11.36 26.24 -3.53
C LYS A 148 12.44 26.35 -2.46
N GLY A 149 12.37 25.46 -1.48
CA GLY A 149 13.28 25.42 -0.35
C GLY A 149 12.90 26.37 0.80
N SER A 150 11.86 27.18 0.62
CA SER A 150 11.37 28.04 1.71
C SER A 150 10.55 27.23 2.71
N VAL A 151 10.69 27.56 3.99
CA VAL A 151 9.78 27.11 5.05
C VAL A 151 8.77 28.22 5.31
N LEU A 152 7.51 27.97 5.01
CA LEU A 152 6.44 28.94 5.22
C LEU A 152 5.98 28.90 6.68
N LEU A 153 5.80 30.06 7.30
CA LEU A 153 5.35 30.19 8.69
C LEU A 153 4.24 31.23 8.78
N ARG A 154 3.18 30.92 9.54
CA ARG A 154 2.16 31.91 9.88
C ARG A 154 2.67 32.86 10.97
N SER A 155 2.57 34.16 10.72
CA SER A 155 3.01 35.23 11.62
C SER A 155 2.00 36.36 11.62
N GLY A 156 1.26 36.51 12.73
CA GLY A 156 0.15 37.46 12.80
C GLY A 156 -0.97 37.10 11.82
N GLU A 157 -1.37 38.06 11.00
CA GLU A 157 -2.41 37.94 9.95
C GLU A 157 -1.85 37.47 8.59
N GLY A 158 -0.55 37.13 8.52
CA GLY A 158 0.13 36.82 7.28
C GLY A 158 0.92 35.51 7.29
N VAL A 159 1.36 35.12 6.09
CA VAL A 159 2.37 34.08 5.88
C VAL A 159 3.70 34.76 5.60
N ILE A 160 4.77 34.29 6.20
CA ILE A 160 6.16 34.75 5.97
C ILE A 160 7.06 33.56 5.64
N VAL A 161 8.24 33.84 5.08
CA VAL A 161 9.32 32.85 4.99
C VAL A 161 10.09 32.83 6.30
N ALA A 162 10.18 31.67 6.93
CA ALA A 162 10.88 31.49 8.19
C ALA A 162 12.40 31.66 8.00
N ASN A 163 13.01 32.44 8.88
CA ASN A 163 14.47 32.56 8.94
C ASN A 163 15.10 31.34 9.65
N PRO A 164 16.43 31.14 9.58
CA PRO A 164 17.09 29.97 10.18
C PRO A 164 16.86 29.81 11.68
N GLN A 165 16.73 30.90 12.43
CA GLN A 165 16.45 30.86 13.88
C GLN A 165 15.03 30.35 14.14
N GLN A 166 14.05 30.81 13.37
CA GLN A 166 12.66 30.35 13.42
C GLN A 166 12.56 28.87 13.02
N ILE A 167 13.27 28.43 11.98
CA ILE A 167 13.33 27.02 11.58
C ILE A 167 13.89 26.16 12.71
N THR A 168 14.99 26.58 13.31
CA THR A 168 15.60 25.88 14.46
C THR A 168 14.64 25.82 15.65
N GLN A 169 13.93 26.92 15.93
CA GLN A 169 12.92 26.96 16.98
C GLN A 169 11.75 26.02 16.69
N MET A 170 11.23 26.00 15.45
CA MET A 170 10.17 25.07 15.03
C MET A 170 10.61 23.62 15.20
N GLN A 171 11.82 23.26 14.76
CA GLN A 171 12.36 21.91 14.91
C GLN A 171 12.42 21.50 16.38
N ARG A 172 12.93 22.38 17.26
CA ARG A 172 12.94 22.12 18.72
C ARG A 172 11.55 21.97 19.30
N GLN A 173 10.62 22.83 18.90
CA GLN A 173 9.24 22.85 19.38
C GLN A 173 8.33 21.83 18.71
N LYS A 174 8.78 21.08 17.71
CA LYS A 174 8.04 19.97 17.09
C LYS A 174 8.61 18.60 17.45
N GLY A 175 9.83 18.57 17.99
CA GLY A 175 10.47 17.36 18.53
C GLY A 175 9.86 16.77 19.80
N TRP A 176 8.68 17.23 20.24
CA TRP A 176 7.92 16.63 21.35
C TRP A 176 7.12 15.40 20.93
N MET A 177 6.82 15.25 19.63
CA MET A 177 6.46 13.93 19.13
C MET A 177 7.77 13.16 19.00
N PRO A 178 7.92 12.00 19.66
CA PRO A 178 8.97 11.08 19.25
C PRO A 178 8.77 10.90 17.75
N MET A 179 9.80 11.23 16.97
CA MET A 179 9.89 10.72 15.60
C MET A 179 9.51 9.25 15.69
N PRO A 180 8.67 8.70 14.80
CA PRO A 180 8.74 7.27 14.61
C PRO A 180 10.21 7.00 14.30
N GLY A 181 10.95 6.47 15.27
CA GLY A 181 12.19 5.79 14.96
C GLY A 181 11.87 4.68 13.96
N PRO A 182 12.89 3.96 13.44
CA PRO A 182 12.61 2.62 12.90
C PRO A 182 11.67 1.94 13.90
N VAL A 183 10.46 1.61 13.44
CA VAL A 183 9.27 1.33 14.25
C VAL A 183 9.65 0.80 15.63
N ALA A 184 9.48 1.63 16.67
CA ALA A 184 9.57 1.11 18.03
C ALA A 184 8.49 0.04 18.14
N GLN A 185 8.94 -1.20 18.30
CA GLN A 185 8.12 -2.39 18.50
C GLN A 185 6.95 -2.01 19.41
N SER A 186 5.74 -2.12 18.89
CA SER A 186 4.55 -2.02 19.73
C SER A 186 4.74 -2.99 20.90
N HIS A 187 4.52 -2.50 22.12
CA HIS A 187 4.44 -3.35 23.31
C HIS A 187 3.14 -4.18 23.29
N GLY A 188 2.89 -4.91 22.20
CA GLY A 188 2.22 -6.20 22.31
C GLY A 188 3.12 -7.10 23.16
N ALA A 189 2.53 -7.97 23.98
CA ALA A 189 3.29 -8.97 24.71
C ALA A 189 4.33 -9.60 23.76
N PRO A 190 5.62 -9.67 24.12
CA PRO A 190 6.65 -10.13 23.21
C PRO A 190 6.22 -11.49 22.67
N LEU A 191 6.04 -11.57 21.35
CA LEU A 191 5.95 -12.84 20.64
C LEU A 191 7.07 -13.73 21.19
N LYS A 192 6.71 -14.93 21.65
CA LYS A 192 7.70 -15.89 22.13
C LYS A 192 8.80 -15.96 21.08
N GLN A 193 10.06 -15.87 21.54
CA GLN A 193 11.25 -15.75 20.71
C GLN A 193 11.32 -16.81 19.58
N THR A 194 10.67 -17.96 19.79
CA THR A 194 10.46 -19.04 18.81
C THR A 194 9.57 -18.68 17.63
N ALA A 195 8.45 -17.97 17.82
CA ALA A 195 7.59 -17.54 16.71
C ALA A 195 8.28 -16.49 15.83
N ARG A 196 9.02 -15.57 16.46
CA ARG A 196 9.87 -14.59 15.76
C ARG A 196 11.02 -15.23 14.99
N ALA A 197 11.53 -16.37 15.43
CA ALA A 197 12.59 -17.09 14.73
C ALA A 197 12.05 -17.81 13.48
N ALA A 198 10.93 -18.54 13.61
CA ALA A 198 10.26 -19.19 12.48
C ALA A 198 9.77 -18.17 11.42
N LEU A 199 9.38 -16.96 11.84
CA LEU A 199 8.99 -15.86 10.95
C LEU A 199 10.17 -15.19 10.22
N ARG A 200 11.41 -15.36 10.71
CA ARG A 200 12.60 -14.74 10.12
C ARG A 200 13.23 -15.59 9.02
N ASP A 201 12.92 -16.88 8.99
CA ASP A 201 13.40 -17.79 7.94
C ASP A 201 12.59 -17.56 6.66
N GLY A 202 12.89 -16.44 5.99
CA GLY A 202 12.29 -16.07 4.71
C GLY A 202 11.93 -14.59 4.59
N LEU A 203 11.67 -13.88 5.70
CA LEU A 203 11.39 -12.44 5.64
C LEU A 203 12.66 -11.67 5.25
N VAL A 204 12.70 -11.18 4.01
CA VAL A 204 13.85 -10.47 3.43
C VAL A 204 13.88 -9.02 3.91
N ALA A 205 12.72 -8.36 3.94
CA ALA A 205 12.61 -6.97 4.33
C ALA A 205 11.29 -6.72 5.05
N GLU A 206 11.34 -5.85 6.06
CA GLU A 206 10.20 -5.43 6.86
C GLU A 206 9.98 -3.93 6.69
N PHE A 207 8.76 -3.51 6.36
CA PHE A 207 8.43 -2.09 6.20
C PHE A 207 6.92 -1.83 6.34
N CYS A 208 6.52 -0.57 6.18
CA CYS A 208 5.11 -0.17 6.10
C CYS A 208 5.02 1.02 5.14
N PHE A 209 4.83 0.71 3.85
CA PHE A 209 4.88 1.70 2.78
C PHE A 209 3.60 1.67 1.96
N LYS A 210 3.09 2.85 1.62
CA LYS A 210 2.03 2.99 0.61
C LYS A 210 2.60 2.89 -0.79
N ARG A 211 1.72 2.76 -1.80
CA ARG A 211 2.09 2.72 -3.22
C ARG A 211 3.10 3.80 -3.65
N ASN A 212 2.94 5.04 -3.21
CA ASN A 212 3.82 6.15 -3.60
C ASN A 212 5.21 6.12 -2.95
N GLN A 213 5.44 5.18 -2.04
CA GLN A 213 6.70 4.96 -1.33
C GLN A 213 7.39 3.69 -1.81
N MET A 214 6.97 3.12 -2.94
CA MET A 214 7.63 1.99 -3.57
C MET A 214 7.91 2.28 -5.03
N ILE A 215 9.16 2.11 -5.43
CA ILE A 215 9.63 2.35 -6.79
C ILE A 215 10.27 1.05 -7.27
N ALA A 216 9.81 0.49 -8.38
CA ALA A 216 10.38 -0.72 -8.94
C ALA A 216 10.97 -0.42 -10.33
N HIS A 217 12.30 -0.44 -10.41
CA HIS A 217 13.09 -0.20 -11.61
C HIS A 217 13.26 -1.49 -12.39
N VAL A 218 13.00 -1.46 -13.70
CA VAL A 218 13.19 -2.60 -14.59
C VAL A 218 14.39 -2.38 -15.51
N TYR A 219 15.31 -3.34 -15.51
CA TYR A 219 16.53 -3.36 -16.32
C TYR A 219 16.41 -4.38 -17.45
N ASP A 220 15.83 -3.94 -18.58
CA ASP A 220 15.51 -4.80 -19.73
C ASP A 220 16.74 -5.49 -20.34
N GLU A 221 17.91 -4.86 -20.26
CA GLU A 221 19.18 -5.39 -20.78
C GLU A 221 19.62 -6.71 -20.11
N TYR A 222 19.07 -7.01 -18.92
CA TYR A 222 19.32 -8.25 -18.17
C TYR A 222 18.17 -9.25 -18.28
N SER A 223 17.28 -9.08 -19.26
CA SER A 223 16.18 -10.00 -19.55
C SER A 223 16.66 -11.44 -19.82
N LEU A 224 15.91 -12.40 -19.29
CA LEU A 224 16.04 -13.84 -19.57
C LEU A 224 14.92 -14.30 -20.52
N HIS A 225 15.20 -14.22 -21.82
CA HIS A 225 14.33 -14.77 -22.87
C HIS A 225 14.58 -16.25 -23.12
N LEU A 226 13.57 -16.95 -23.65
CA LEU A 226 13.70 -18.34 -24.08
C LEU A 226 14.56 -18.46 -25.33
N ASP A 227 15.58 -19.30 -25.28
CA ASP A 227 16.30 -19.76 -26.46
C ASP A 227 15.61 -20.99 -27.09
N ALA A 228 16.17 -21.46 -28.20
CA ALA A 228 15.62 -22.58 -28.96
C ALA A 228 15.60 -23.89 -28.17
N VAL A 229 16.57 -24.12 -27.27
CA VAL A 229 16.67 -25.34 -26.48
C VAL A 229 15.54 -25.37 -25.45
N VAL A 230 15.39 -24.29 -24.68
CA VAL A 230 14.35 -24.18 -23.64
C VAL A 230 12.96 -24.19 -24.28
N ARG A 231 12.75 -23.46 -25.38
CA ARG A 231 11.46 -23.43 -26.09
C ARG A 231 11.04 -24.82 -26.57
N THR A 232 11.93 -25.55 -27.24
CA THR A 232 11.64 -26.91 -27.72
C THR A 232 11.29 -27.86 -26.58
N ALA A 233 12.01 -27.77 -25.46
CA ALA A 233 11.76 -28.59 -24.30
C ALA A 233 10.42 -28.25 -23.63
N PHE A 234 10.06 -26.96 -23.55
CA PHE A 234 8.78 -26.49 -23.02
C PHE A 234 7.60 -26.95 -23.87
N ASP A 235 7.71 -26.87 -25.20
CA ASP A 235 6.68 -27.37 -26.12
C ASP A 235 6.46 -28.88 -25.95
N ARG A 236 7.55 -29.64 -25.77
CA ARG A 236 7.48 -31.07 -25.47
C ARG A 236 6.80 -31.36 -24.14
N LEU A 237 7.14 -30.62 -23.09
CA LEU A 237 6.49 -30.73 -21.78
C LEU A 237 4.98 -30.49 -21.90
N ASN A 238 4.57 -29.42 -22.59
CA ASN A 238 3.16 -29.10 -22.81
C ASN A 238 2.43 -30.16 -23.64
N ALA A 239 3.07 -30.73 -24.66
CA ALA A 239 2.50 -31.83 -25.43
C ALA A 239 2.27 -33.08 -24.56
N GLN A 240 3.22 -33.41 -23.66
CA GLN A 240 3.09 -34.52 -22.72
C GLN A 240 2.01 -34.28 -21.66
N ARG A 241 1.85 -33.04 -21.18
CA ARG A 241 0.77 -32.66 -20.28
C ARG A 241 -0.59 -32.81 -20.96
N THR A 242 -0.71 -32.26 -22.16
CA THR A 242 -1.94 -32.32 -22.96
C THR A 242 -2.35 -33.76 -23.27
N SER A 243 -1.40 -34.64 -23.60
CA SER A 243 -1.70 -36.07 -23.86
C SER A 243 -2.18 -36.82 -22.62
N ARG A 244 -1.92 -36.30 -21.42
CA ARG A 244 -2.46 -36.81 -20.13
C ARG A 244 -3.77 -36.12 -19.72
N GLY A 245 -4.35 -35.28 -20.58
CA GLY A 245 -5.53 -34.48 -20.25
C GLY A 245 -5.26 -33.36 -19.26
N LEU A 246 -3.99 -33.02 -19.01
CA LEU A 246 -3.60 -31.89 -18.17
C LEU A 246 -3.52 -30.62 -19.02
N LYS A 247 -3.80 -29.48 -18.40
CA LYS A 247 -3.66 -28.18 -19.06
C LYS A 247 -2.19 -27.84 -19.31
N SER A 248 -1.90 -27.27 -20.48
CA SER A 248 -0.59 -26.73 -20.81
C SER A 248 -0.20 -25.61 -19.85
N HIS A 249 1.09 -25.49 -19.58
CA HIS A 249 1.66 -24.28 -19.02
C HIS A 249 1.68 -23.17 -20.07
N PHE A 250 1.77 -21.93 -19.60
CA PHE A 250 1.84 -20.74 -20.44
C PHE A 250 3.23 -20.11 -20.35
N SER A 251 3.65 -19.49 -21.44
CA SER A 251 4.82 -18.61 -21.45
C SER A 251 4.33 -17.18 -21.25
N SER A 252 5.01 -16.46 -20.35
CA SER A 252 4.71 -15.06 -20.12
C SER A 252 5.92 -14.37 -19.52
N MET A 253 6.16 -13.13 -19.91
CA MET A 253 7.19 -12.31 -19.29
C MET A 253 6.72 -11.87 -17.91
N ARG A 254 7.60 -12.05 -16.93
CA ARG A 254 7.46 -11.62 -15.54
C ARG A 254 8.71 -10.87 -15.12
N PHE A 255 8.76 -10.37 -13.89
CA PHE A 255 9.92 -9.67 -13.35
C PHE A 255 10.50 -10.42 -12.17
N ARG A 256 11.82 -10.50 -12.05
CA ARG A 256 12.53 -11.06 -10.89
C ARG A 256 13.36 -9.99 -10.21
N LEU A 257 13.49 -10.07 -8.88
CA LEU A 257 14.48 -9.29 -8.15
C LEU A 257 15.89 -9.75 -8.52
N ILE A 258 16.72 -8.82 -8.98
CA ILE A 258 18.16 -9.06 -9.27
C ILE A 258 19.07 -8.53 -8.14
N ARG A 259 18.47 -7.80 -7.21
CA ARG A 259 19.08 -7.25 -6.00
C ARG A 259 18.08 -7.35 -4.85
N GLY A 260 18.60 -7.46 -3.62
CA GLY A 260 17.77 -7.19 -2.43
C GLY A 260 17.21 -5.76 -2.44
N PRO A 261 16.07 -5.54 -1.76
CA PRO A 261 15.42 -4.23 -1.71
C PRO A 261 16.32 -3.16 -1.07
N ARG A 262 16.19 -1.91 -1.55
CA ARG A 262 16.92 -0.76 -1.02
C ARG A 262 15.98 0.21 -0.32
N PHE A 263 16.36 0.66 0.86
CA PHE A 263 15.61 1.69 1.57
C PHE A 263 16.14 3.07 1.17
N ALA A 264 15.23 3.96 0.78
CA ALA A 264 15.47 5.36 0.50
C ALA A 264 14.76 6.24 1.56
N ASP A 265 15.09 7.52 1.62
CA ASP A 265 14.56 8.45 2.64
C ASP A 265 13.03 8.51 2.69
N ASN A 266 12.36 8.20 1.58
CA ASN A 266 10.91 8.28 1.44
C ASN A 266 10.24 6.94 1.03
N GLY A 267 10.96 5.82 1.04
CA GLY A 267 10.38 4.56 0.58
C GLY A 267 11.36 3.42 0.35
N ILE A 268 10.96 2.53 -0.55
CA ILE A 268 11.72 1.35 -0.96
C ILE A 268 11.89 1.32 -2.47
N GLU A 269 13.08 0.94 -2.91
CA GLU A 269 13.44 0.75 -4.30
C GLU A 269 13.71 -0.73 -4.57
N LEU A 270 13.09 -1.26 -5.63
CA LEU A 270 13.25 -2.63 -6.11
C LEU A 270 13.96 -2.58 -7.45
N ASP A 271 15.00 -3.39 -7.61
CA ASP A 271 15.76 -3.50 -8.86
C ASP A 271 15.41 -4.85 -9.51
N LEU A 272 14.76 -4.80 -10.67
CA LEU A 272 14.13 -5.94 -11.33
C LEU A 272 14.71 -6.19 -12.72
N ALA A 273 14.68 -7.44 -13.17
CA ALA A 273 14.93 -7.81 -14.57
C ALA A 273 13.79 -8.69 -15.12
N PRO A 274 13.47 -8.59 -16.42
CA PRO A 274 12.49 -9.49 -17.02
C PRO A 274 12.95 -10.95 -17.05
N ILE A 275 12.01 -11.88 -16.91
CA ILE A 275 12.22 -13.33 -17.05
C ILE A 275 10.98 -14.00 -17.60
N ASP A 276 11.17 -14.92 -18.54
CA ASP A 276 10.07 -15.76 -18.99
C ASP A 276 9.72 -16.80 -17.91
N PHE A 277 8.45 -16.85 -17.50
CA PHE A 277 7.94 -17.77 -16.47
C PHE A 277 8.28 -19.24 -16.75
N VAL A 278 8.50 -19.61 -18.02
CA VAL A 278 8.94 -20.94 -18.43
C VAL A 278 10.23 -21.38 -17.74
N TYR A 279 11.16 -20.48 -17.44
CA TYR A 279 12.40 -20.82 -16.71
C TYR A 279 12.10 -21.50 -15.37
N ARG A 280 11.14 -20.96 -14.62
CA ARG A 280 10.70 -21.54 -13.34
C ARG A 280 10.03 -22.89 -13.55
N VAL A 281 9.06 -22.96 -14.45
CA VAL A 281 8.31 -24.19 -14.76
C VAL A 281 9.28 -25.32 -15.11
N MET A 282 10.25 -25.06 -15.97
CA MET A 282 11.19 -26.07 -16.45
C MET A 282 12.19 -26.53 -15.38
N LEU A 283 12.59 -25.66 -14.46
CA LEU A 283 13.46 -26.02 -13.34
C LEU A 283 12.73 -26.84 -12.27
N GLU A 284 11.45 -26.55 -12.02
CA GLU A 284 10.65 -27.20 -10.98
C GLU A 284 9.98 -28.52 -11.43
N ASP A 285 9.69 -28.67 -12.73
CA ASP A 285 9.02 -29.88 -13.23
C ASP A 285 9.97 -31.09 -13.26
N LYS A 286 9.57 -32.15 -12.55
CA LYS A 286 10.35 -33.39 -12.40
C LYS A 286 10.50 -34.20 -13.70
N SER A 287 9.65 -33.96 -14.70
CA SER A 287 9.69 -34.66 -15.99
C SER A 287 10.62 -34.01 -17.01
N VAL A 288 11.13 -32.80 -16.72
CA VAL A 288 12.10 -32.11 -17.58
C VAL A 288 13.47 -32.75 -17.44
N ASP A 289 14.11 -33.00 -18.57
CA ASP A 289 15.46 -33.56 -18.68
C ASP A 289 16.50 -32.71 -17.92
N GLU A 290 17.39 -33.35 -17.16
CA GLU A 290 18.40 -32.64 -16.36
C GLU A 290 19.41 -31.88 -17.22
N GLY A 291 19.67 -32.30 -18.46
CA GLY A 291 20.49 -31.54 -19.40
C GLY A 291 19.85 -30.21 -19.80
N VAL A 292 18.51 -30.17 -19.93
CA VAL A 292 17.76 -28.91 -20.15
C VAL A 292 17.80 -28.02 -18.91
N LYS A 293 17.63 -28.60 -17.71
CA LYS A 293 17.72 -27.82 -16.46
C LYS A 293 19.12 -27.24 -16.26
N GLU A 294 20.15 -28.02 -16.56
CA GLU A 294 21.53 -27.54 -16.48
C GLU A 294 21.81 -26.44 -17.49
N HIS A 295 21.34 -26.60 -18.73
CA HIS A 295 21.37 -25.53 -19.72
C HIS A 295 20.70 -24.25 -19.19
N ILE A 296 19.54 -24.36 -18.57
CA ILE A 296 18.85 -23.22 -17.95
C ILE A 296 19.70 -22.58 -16.84
N ARG A 297 20.32 -23.36 -15.94
CA ARG A 297 21.18 -22.84 -14.86
C ARG A 297 22.37 -22.06 -15.42
N ILE A 298 23.05 -22.61 -16.43
CA ILE A 298 24.16 -21.94 -17.14
C ILE A 298 23.69 -20.60 -17.71
N ARG A 299 22.51 -20.55 -18.35
CA ARG A 299 21.95 -19.31 -18.91
C ARG A 299 21.66 -18.26 -17.83
N ILE A 300 21.16 -18.67 -16.67
CA ILE A 300 20.93 -17.80 -15.51
C ILE A 300 22.28 -17.25 -15.00
N GLU A 301 23.30 -18.10 -14.88
CA GLU A 301 24.65 -17.71 -14.45
C GLU A 301 25.31 -16.73 -15.42
N GLU A 302 25.27 -17.02 -16.73
CA GLU A 302 25.77 -16.13 -17.78
C GLU A 302 25.07 -14.76 -17.73
N ASN A 303 23.76 -14.74 -17.55
CA ASN A 303 23.01 -13.51 -17.39
C ASN A 303 23.42 -12.76 -16.12
N ALA A 304 23.58 -13.46 -14.99
CA ALA A 304 24.00 -12.87 -13.73
C ALA A 304 25.40 -12.23 -13.83
N GLN A 305 26.33 -12.84 -14.56
CA GLN A 305 27.66 -12.28 -14.81
C GLN A 305 27.64 -10.97 -15.62
N ARG A 306 26.59 -10.75 -16.44
CA ARG A 306 26.40 -9.51 -17.20
C ARG A 306 25.84 -8.37 -16.34
N ILE A 307 25.23 -8.67 -15.19
CA ILE A 307 24.69 -7.66 -14.28
C ILE A 307 25.86 -6.96 -13.57
N PRO A 308 25.97 -5.63 -13.61
CA PRO A 308 27.04 -4.89 -12.96
C PRO A 308 27.09 -5.15 -11.45
N LYS A 309 28.31 -5.23 -10.88
CA LYS A 309 28.50 -5.50 -9.44
C LYS A 309 27.75 -4.53 -8.51
N TRP A 310 27.55 -3.27 -8.91
CA TRP A 310 26.81 -2.29 -8.11
C TRP A 310 25.30 -2.57 -8.05
N LEU A 311 24.78 -3.37 -8.99
CA LEU A 311 23.40 -3.82 -9.08
C LEU A 311 23.24 -5.27 -8.57
N GLN A 312 24.34 -5.98 -8.33
CA GLN A 312 24.30 -7.28 -7.67
C GLN A 312 24.11 -7.07 -6.16
N GLY A 313 23.06 -7.67 -5.60
CA GLY A 313 22.78 -7.62 -4.16
C GLY A 313 23.79 -8.44 -3.35
N THR A 314 24.02 -8.05 -2.11
CA THR A 314 24.75 -8.87 -1.11
C THR A 314 23.82 -9.81 -0.34
N HIS A 315 22.50 -9.75 -0.60
CA HIS A 315 21.54 -10.57 0.12
C HIS A 315 21.74 -12.06 -0.27
N PRO A 316 21.92 -12.96 0.70
CA PRO A 316 22.31 -14.34 0.43
C PRO A 316 21.25 -15.10 -0.38
N SER A 317 19.98 -14.70 -0.26
CA SER A 317 18.86 -15.35 -0.94
C SER A 317 18.25 -14.55 -2.09
N LEU A 318 18.69 -13.30 -2.31
CA LEU A 318 18.22 -12.44 -3.40
C LEU A 318 19.42 -11.87 -4.15
N SER A 319 19.79 -12.56 -5.21
CA SER A 319 20.95 -12.24 -6.03
C SER A 319 20.59 -12.22 -7.51
N ALA A 320 21.56 -11.87 -8.35
CA ALA A 320 21.44 -11.94 -9.81
C ALA A 320 21.08 -13.34 -10.34
N LEU A 321 21.30 -14.40 -9.54
CA LEU A 321 20.94 -15.78 -9.86
C LEU A 321 19.46 -16.11 -9.57
N ASN A 322 18.73 -15.24 -8.88
CA ASN A 322 17.33 -15.47 -8.55
C ASN A 322 16.50 -15.59 -9.83
N TYR A 323 15.88 -16.73 -10.10
CA TYR A 323 14.99 -16.95 -11.24
C TYR A 323 13.50 -16.98 -10.85
N HIS A 324 13.18 -16.72 -9.58
CA HIS A 324 11.80 -16.68 -9.14
C HIS A 324 11.19 -15.32 -9.50
N PRO A 325 10.05 -15.31 -10.21
CA PRO A 325 9.27 -14.10 -10.43
C PRO A 325 8.86 -13.46 -9.11
N LEU A 326 8.87 -12.14 -9.08
CA LEU A 326 8.31 -11.32 -8.01
C LEU A 326 6.79 -11.45 -8.05
N GLY A 327 6.23 -11.91 -6.95
CA GLY A 327 4.79 -11.92 -6.73
C GLY A 327 4.34 -10.85 -5.73
N VAL A 328 3.03 -10.81 -5.54
CA VAL A 328 2.33 -10.06 -4.51
C VAL A 328 1.46 -11.02 -3.72
N GLU A 329 1.36 -10.77 -2.42
CA GLU A 329 0.51 -11.49 -1.49
C GLU A 329 -0.32 -10.45 -0.74
N ILE A 330 -1.62 -10.36 -1.04
CA ILE A 330 -2.47 -9.26 -0.55
C ILE A 330 -3.67 -9.78 0.23
N ALA A 331 -3.77 -9.35 1.49
CA ALA A 331 -4.98 -9.52 2.30
C ALA A 331 -5.92 -8.32 2.11
N ILE A 332 -7.16 -8.55 1.67
CA ILE A 332 -8.20 -7.51 1.67
C ILE A 332 -8.71 -7.35 3.11
N VAL A 333 -8.85 -6.11 3.56
CA VAL A 333 -9.46 -5.78 4.85
C VAL A 333 -10.72 -4.97 4.58
N THR A 334 -11.88 -5.62 4.75
CA THR A 334 -13.18 -4.99 4.48
C THR A 334 -13.56 -3.96 5.53
N LYS A 335 -14.52 -3.11 5.18
CA LYS A 335 -15.06 -2.07 6.07
C LYS A 335 -15.61 -2.61 7.38
N ASP A 336 -16.16 -3.83 7.37
CA ASP A 336 -16.66 -4.54 8.54
C ASP A 336 -15.57 -5.34 9.27
N GLY A 337 -14.29 -5.10 8.97
CA GLY A 337 -13.15 -5.65 9.68
C GLY A 337 -12.91 -7.13 9.42
N ARG A 338 -13.17 -7.59 8.17
CA ARG A 338 -13.01 -8.99 7.77
C ARG A 338 -12.00 -9.13 6.65
N THR A 339 -11.53 -10.36 6.45
CA THR A 339 -10.65 -10.73 5.35
C THR A 339 -11.14 -11.99 4.65
N LEU A 340 -10.73 -12.13 3.39
CA LEU A 340 -10.98 -13.29 2.56
C LEU A 340 -9.72 -14.16 2.54
N LEU A 341 -9.89 -15.44 2.83
CA LEU A 341 -8.89 -16.49 2.60
C LEU A 341 -9.40 -17.40 1.49
N ARG A 342 -8.48 -17.91 0.66
CA ARG A 342 -8.84 -18.72 -0.51
C ARG A 342 -8.05 -20.01 -0.53
N LYS A 343 -8.73 -21.12 -0.79
CA LYS A 343 -8.11 -22.44 -0.83
C LYS A 343 -7.66 -22.73 -2.25
N ARG A 344 -6.34 -22.87 -2.42
CA ARG A 344 -5.71 -23.15 -3.71
C ARG A 344 -6.20 -24.46 -4.31
N GLY A 345 -6.40 -24.45 -5.63
CA GLY A 345 -6.89 -25.61 -6.38
C GLY A 345 -5.95 -26.81 -6.46
N ALA A 346 -6.47 -27.91 -7.00
CA ALA A 346 -5.65 -29.09 -7.32
C ALA A 346 -4.66 -28.83 -8.49
N SER A 347 -4.90 -27.80 -9.29
CA SER A 347 -4.15 -27.50 -10.51
C SER A 347 -2.97 -26.54 -10.32
N VAL A 348 -2.82 -25.92 -9.15
CA VAL A 348 -1.67 -25.04 -8.89
C VAL A 348 -0.39 -25.86 -8.75
N LEU A 349 0.71 -25.31 -9.26
CA LEU A 349 2.02 -25.96 -9.27
C LEU A 349 2.58 -26.18 -7.86
N LEU A 350 2.24 -25.29 -6.92
CA LEU A 350 2.77 -25.24 -5.56
C LEU A 350 1.64 -25.04 -4.56
N ALA A 351 1.81 -25.59 -3.35
CA ALA A 351 0.87 -25.43 -2.25
C ALA A 351 -0.58 -25.83 -2.59
N THR A 352 -0.71 -26.97 -3.27
CA THR A 352 -1.99 -27.53 -3.68
C THR A 352 -2.90 -27.79 -2.48
N LEU A 353 -4.15 -27.29 -2.51
CA LEU A 353 -5.16 -27.45 -1.46
C LEU A 353 -4.85 -26.73 -0.13
N GLU A 354 -3.83 -25.88 -0.09
CA GLU A 354 -3.52 -25.03 1.06
C GLU A 354 -4.29 -23.71 1.00
N TRP A 355 -4.40 -23.04 2.15
CA TRP A 355 -5.07 -21.74 2.25
C TRP A 355 -4.10 -20.59 1.97
N ASP A 356 -4.56 -19.65 1.17
CA ASP A 356 -3.88 -18.44 0.77
C ASP A 356 -4.59 -17.21 1.35
N VAL A 357 -4.02 -16.03 1.14
CA VAL A 357 -4.67 -14.73 1.40
C VAL A 357 -5.80 -14.48 0.40
N SER A 358 -6.25 -13.22 0.30
CA SER A 358 -7.37 -12.86 -0.56
C SER A 358 -7.06 -13.03 -2.03
N TYR A 359 -5.83 -12.74 -2.46
CA TYR A 359 -5.33 -13.10 -3.78
C TYR A 359 -3.81 -12.93 -3.81
N SER A 360 -3.18 -13.65 -4.73
CA SER A 360 -1.74 -13.62 -4.98
C SER A 360 -1.48 -13.63 -6.49
N GLY A 361 -0.27 -13.22 -6.91
CA GLY A 361 0.02 -13.18 -8.34
C GLY A 361 1.36 -12.58 -8.70
N TYR A 362 1.82 -12.83 -9.92
CA TYR A 362 3.14 -12.39 -10.38
C TYR A 362 3.09 -11.08 -11.15
N CYS A 363 4.05 -10.20 -10.88
CA CYS A 363 4.24 -8.96 -11.63
C CYS A 363 4.59 -9.27 -13.10
N GLY A 364 3.81 -8.73 -14.04
CA GLY A 364 3.96 -8.95 -15.48
C GLY A 364 3.91 -7.65 -16.29
N GLU A 365 4.15 -7.75 -17.61
CA GLU A 365 4.31 -6.57 -18.49
C GLU A 365 3.12 -5.59 -18.46
N LYS A 366 1.91 -6.11 -18.23
CA LYS A 366 0.68 -5.29 -18.08
C LYS A 366 0.75 -4.33 -16.88
N ASP A 367 1.65 -4.56 -15.93
CA ASP A 367 1.80 -3.79 -14.69
C ASP A 367 2.84 -2.66 -14.80
N MET A 368 3.37 -2.41 -15.99
CA MET A 368 4.32 -1.33 -16.26
C MET A 368 3.59 -0.08 -16.79
N PRO A 369 3.25 0.90 -15.94
CA PRO A 369 2.60 2.13 -16.41
C PRO A 369 3.51 2.99 -17.28
N ARG A 370 4.83 2.76 -17.23
CA ARG A 370 5.85 3.45 -18.03
C ARG A 370 6.99 2.50 -18.39
N PRO A 371 7.74 2.77 -19.46
CA PRO A 371 8.96 2.02 -19.74
C PRO A 371 9.90 2.02 -18.53
N ARG A 372 10.43 0.84 -18.20
CA ARG A 372 11.38 0.63 -17.10
C ARG A 372 10.88 0.88 -15.68
N GLU A 373 9.56 1.05 -15.51
CA GLU A 373 8.93 1.27 -14.20
C GLU A 373 7.79 0.26 -14.02
N LEU A 374 7.90 -0.60 -13.02
CA LEU A 374 6.84 -1.52 -12.59
C LEU A 374 6.04 -0.88 -11.46
N ASP A 375 4.71 -0.97 -11.50
CA ASP A 375 3.84 -0.57 -10.39
C ASP A 375 3.27 -1.83 -9.72
N VAL A 376 3.87 -2.27 -8.61
CA VAL A 376 3.42 -3.46 -7.87
C VAL A 376 1.97 -3.31 -7.36
N ALA A 377 1.50 -2.09 -7.10
CA ALA A 377 0.10 -1.85 -6.75
C ALA A 377 -0.83 -2.03 -7.96
N LEU A 378 -0.33 -1.81 -9.18
CA LEU A 378 -1.05 -2.13 -10.40
C LEU A 378 -1.15 -3.65 -10.61
N THR A 379 -0.08 -4.41 -10.30
CA THR A 379 -0.16 -5.88 -10.22
C THR A 379 -1.28 -6.27 -9.26
N ALA A 380 -1.23 -5.82 -8.01
CA ALA A 380 -2.25 -6.14 -7.01
C ALA A 380 -3.68 -5.80 -7.47
N GLN A 381 -3.88 -4.68 -8.19
CA GLN A 381 -5.18 -4.31 -8.75
C GLN A 381 -5.64 -5.26 -9.87
N HIS A 382 -4.74 -5.64 -10.79
CA HIS A 382 -5.07 -6.56 -11.87
C HIS A 382 -5.39 -7.96 -11.34
N GLU A 383 -4.65 -8.44 -10.34
CA GLU A 383 -4.89 -9.75 -9.74
C GLU A 383 -6.22 -9.74 -8.96
N LEU A 384 -6.53 -8.68 -8.21
CA LEU A 384 -7.85 -8.49 -7.60
C LEU A 384 -8.98 -8.59 -8.64
N HIS A 385 -8.86 -7.86 -9.76
CA HIS A 385 -9.87 -7.84 -10.80
C HIS A 385 -10.06 -9.22 -11.45
N ARG A 386 -8.95 -9.92 -11.73
CA ARG A 386 -8.94 -11.23 -12.37
C ARG A 386 -9.58 -12.30 -11.49
N GLU A 387 -9.29 -12.28 -10.20
CA GLU A 387 -9.65 -13.41 -9.33
C GLU A 387 -10.93 -13.19 -8.53
N ILE A 388 -11.16 -11.96 -8.06
CA ILE A 388 -12.34 -11.63 -7.23
C ILE A 388 -13.34 -10.84 -8.06
N GLY A 389 -12.87 -9.84 -8.81
CA GLY A 389 -13.70 -8.96 -9.62
C GLY A 389 -13.52 -7.49 -9.29
N SER A 390 -14.46 -6.67 -9.77
CA SER A 390 -14.41 -5.22 -9.58
C SER A 390 -14.93 -4.84 -8.20
N LEU A 391 -14.01 -4.46 -7.31
CA LEU A 391 -14.31 -3.77 -6.07
C LEU A 391 -14.07 -2.27 -6.22
N ALA A 392 -14.83 -1.46 -5.49
CA ALA A 392 -14.62 -0.02 -5.40
C ALA A 392 -13.41 0.28 -4.50
N VAL A 393 -12.21 0.06 -5.04
CA VAL A 393 -10.95 0.22 -4.32
C VAL A 393 -9.98 1.14 -5.06
N ASP A 394 -9.15 1.86 -4.31
CA ASP A 394 -8.06 2.64 -4.86
C ASP A 394 -6.71 1.98 -4.55
N ARG A 395 -5.95 1.63 -5.59
CA ARG A 395 -4.66 0.93 -5.43
C ARG A 395 -3.63 1.74 -4.64
N ARG A 396 -3.83 3.04 -4.47
CA ARG A 396 -2.97 3.90 -3.64
C ARG A 396 -3.14 3.65 -2.14
N ASP A 397 -4.24 3.03 -1.74
CA ASP A 397 -4.54 2.71 -0.35
C ASP A 397 -3.95 1.37 0.10
N ILE A 398 -3.37 0.60 -0.84
CA ILE A 398 -2.58 -0.59 -0.52
C ILE A 398 -1.41 -0.21 0.39
N VAL A 399 -1.26 -0.96 1.48
CA VAL A 399 -0.16 -0.87 2.42
C VAL A 399 0.70 -2.11 2.28
N PHE A 400 1.92 -1.94 1.77
CA PHE A 400 2.91 -3.00 1.68
C PHE A 400 3.69 -3.09 2.98
N THR A 401 3.87 -4.32 3.48
CA THR A 401 4.35 -4.59 4.84
C THR A 401 5.68 -5.35 4.91
N GLY A 402 6.17 -5.83 3.76
CA GLY A 402 7.44 -6.53 3.68
C GLY A 402 7.68 -7.21 2.35
N ILE A 403 8.83 -7.86 2.25
CA ILE A 403 9.17 -8.81 1.17
C ILE A 403 9.54 -10.12 1.84
N HIS A 404 8.92 -11.20 1.40
CA HIS A 404 9.17 -12.54 1.89
C HIS A 404 9.71 -13.41 0.76
N ARG A 405 10.63 -14.31 1.10
CA ARG A 405 11.11 -15.37 0.23
C ARG A 405 10.84 -16.70 0.90
N ASN A 406 10.01 -17.52 0.27
CA ASN A 406 9.76 -18.87 0.74
C ASN A 406 11.05 -19.71 0.61
N ALA A 407 11.46 -20.34 1.71
CA ALA A 407 12.69 -21.12 1.77
C ALA A 407 12.65 -22.37 0.88
N ASP A 408 11.48 -23.01 0.77
CA ASP A 408 11.26 -24.26 0.04
C ASP A 408 11.04 -24.01 -1.45
N SER A 409 10.14 -23.08 -1.78
CA SER A 409 9.76 -22.81 -3.17
C SER A 409 10.66 -21.78 -3.85
N GLY A 410 11.41 -21.00 -3.08
CA GLY A 410 12.19 -19.86 -3.55
C GLY A 410 11.37 -18.67 -4.04
N ALA A 411 10.02 -18.76 -4.03
CA ALA A 411 9.12 -17.68 -4.41
C ALA A 411 9.41 -16.41 -3.61
N VAL A 412 9.31 -15.25 -4.25
CA VAL A 412 9.58 -13.97 -3.62
C VAL A 412 8.37 -13.08 -3.81
N ASP A 413 7.78 -12.64 -2.70
CA ASP A 413 6.50 -11.94 -2.71
C ASP A 413 6.58 -10.64 -1.93
N VAL A 414 6.01 -9.58 -2.52
CA VAL A 414 5.71 -8.35 -1.79
C VAL A 414 4.44 -8.57 -1.00
N LEU A 415 4.56 -8.47 0.33
CA LEU A 415 3.46 -8.68 1.25
C LEU A 415 2.69 -7.39 1.45
N GLY A 416 1.37 -7.46 1.58
CA GLY A 416 0.57 -6.27 1.85
C GLY A 416 -0.86 -6.56 2.26
N PHE A 417 -1.56 -5.49 2.60
CA PHE A 417 -3.00 -5.52 2.77
C PHE A 417 -3.66 -4.33 2.07
N TRP A 418 -4.91 -4.51 1.69
CA TRP A 418 -5.70 -3.49 1.02
C TRP A 418 -6.98 -3.20 1.80
N PRO A 419 -7.03 -2.10 2.57
CA PRO A 419 -8.26 -1.65 3.18
C PRO A 419 -9.26 -1.22 2.10
N THR A 420 -10.51 -1.63 2.24
CA THR A 420 -11.59 -1.30 1.29
C THR A 420 -12.83 -0.80 2.02
N GLU A 421 -13.61 0.06 1.35
CA GLU A 421 -14.94 0.45 1.82
C GLU A 421 -16.00 -0.63 1.56
N ALA A 422 -15.68 -1.63 0.74
CA ALA A 422 -16.53 -2.79 0.53
C ALA A 422 -16.68 -3.60 1.82
N ARG A 423 -17.89 -4.08 2.07
CA ARG A 423 -18.21 -5.00 3.14
C ARG A 423 -17.96 -6.45 2.71
N SER A 424 -17.90 -7.35 3.68
CA SER A 424 -17.64 -8.76 3.40
C SER A 424 -18.76 -9.49 2.63
N ASP A 425 -20.01 -9.05 2.77
CA ASP A 425 -21.14 -9.55 1.97
C ASP A 425 -20.99 -9.20 0.48
N GLU A 426 -20.52 -7.98 0.15
CA GLU A 426 -20.20 -7.59 -1.22
C GLU A 426 -19.08 -8.43 -1.85
N LEU A 427 -18.06 -8.83 -1.06
CA LEU A 427 -17.02 -9.76 -1.52
C LEU A 427 -17.61 -11.14 -1.85
N VAL A 428 -18.50 -11.64 -1.00
CA VAL A 428 -19.16 -12.94 -1.20
C VAL A 428 -20.02 -12.90 -2.47
N ASP A 429 -20.78 -11.84 -2.70
CA ASP A 429 -21.63 -11.67 -3.89
C ASP A 429 -20.83 -11.67 -5.21
N LEU A 430 -19.60 -11.15 -5.19
CA LEU A 430 -18.70 -11.22 -6.35
C LEU A 430 -18.23 -12.65 -6.65
N LEU A 431 -18.07 -13.46 -5.62
CA LEU A 431 -17.47 -14.80 -5.68
C LEU A 431 -18.49 -15.93 -5.79
N THR A 432 -19.76 -15.72 -5.45
CA THR A 432 -20.80 -16.77 -5.50
C THR A 432 -22.17 -16.22 -5.89
N ASP A 433 -23.05 -17.06 -6.43
CA ASP A 433 -24.44 -16.72 -6.79
C ASP A 433 -25.43 -17.08 -5.68
N LYS A 434 -24.93 -17.74 -4.63
CA LYS A 434 -25.70 -18.10 -3.45
C LYS A 434 -25.32 -17.14 -2.34
N TYR A 435 -26.24 -16.90 -1.41
CA TYR A 435 -25.92 -16.25 -0.13
C TYR A 435 -25.55 -17.35 0.88
N PRO A 436 -24.30 -17.87 0.92
CA PRO A 436 -23.92 -18.85 1.92
C PRO A 436 -24.04 -18.23 3.31
N ASP A 437 -24.19 -19.07 4.32
CA ASP A 437 -23.90 -18.64 5.69
C ASP A 437 -22.44 -18.17 5.73
N ILE A 438 -22.22 -16.87 5.87
CA ILE A 438 -20.89 -16.21 5.84
C ILE A 438 -19.96 -16.77 6.93
N ARG A 439 -20.50 -17.53 7.89
CA ARG A 439 -19.74 -18.18 8.98
C ARG A 439 -18.97 -19.44 8.56
N GLY A 440 -19.08 -19.87 7.30
CA GLY A 440 -18.46 -21.09 6.80
C GLY A 440 -17.68 -20.91 5.50
N ALA A 441 -16.94 -21.95 5.14
CA ALA A 441 -16.28 -22.03 3.85
C ALA A 441 -17.31 -22.20 2.73
N PHE A 442 -17.10 -21.57 1.58
CA PHE A 442 -18.02 -21.59 0.45
C PHE A 442 -17.32 -21.70 -0.90
N GLU A 443 -17.95 -22.37 -1.85
CA GLU A 443 -17.42 -22.55 -3.20
C GLU A 443 -17.52 -21.27 -4.03
N THR A 444 -16.51 -20.99 -4.85
CA THR A 444 -16.57 -19.91 -5.83
C THR A 444 -17.34 -20.33 -7.08
N LYS A 445 -18.08 -19.39 -7.69
CA LYS A 445 -18.60 -19.50 -9.06
C LYS A 445 -17.57 -19.06 -10.10
N ARG A 446 -16.65 -18.18 -9.68
CA ARG A 446 -15.62 -17.62 -10.55
C ARG A 446 -14.52 -18.64 -10.73
N ARG A 447 -14.33 -19.05 -11.98
CA ARG A 447 -13.07 -19.63 -12.41
C ARG A 447 -12.11 -18.47 -12.63
N ALA A 448 -10.88 -18.56 -12.12
CA ALA A 448 -9.87 -17.59 -12.52
C ALA A 448 -9.78 -17.59 -14.05
N GLU A 449 -9.56 -16.41 -14.63
CA GLU A 449 -9.38 -16.25 -16.08
C GLU A 449 -8.22 -17.12 -16.59
N GLU A 450 -7.21 -17.30 -15.74
CA GLU A 450 -6.14 -18.25 -15.92
C GLU A 450 -6.64 -19.66 -15.60
N ASP A 451 -6.77 -20.45 -16.65
CA ASP A 451 -7.31 -21.80 -16.67
C ASP A 451 -6.66 -22.80 -15.66
N PHE A 452 -5.57 -22.43 -15.00
CA PHE A 452 -4.73 -23.27 -14.15
C PHE A 452 -4.73 -22.90 -12.66
N VAL A 453 -5.23 -21.72 -12.26
CA VAL A 453 -5.36 -21.35 -10.83
C VAL A 453 -6.83 -21.46 -10.44
N TRP A 454 -7.21 -22.57 -9.83
CA TRP A 454 -8.61 -22.83 -9.50
C TRP A 454 -8.81 -22.81 -8.01
N ASP A 455 -9.01 -21.64 -7.43
CA ASP A 455 -9.49 -21.63 -6.05
C ASP A 455 -10.85 -22.29 -6.01
N THR A 456 -10.99 -23.24 -5.12
CA THR A 456 -12.20 -24.08 -5.04
C THR A 456 -13.12 -23.53 -3.96
N THR A 457 -12.51 -23.17 -2.84
CA THR A 457 -13.21 -22.81 -1.62
C THR A 457 -12.68 -21.49 -1.09
N ASN A 458 -13.56 -20.67 -0.54
CA ASN A 458 -13.27 -19.38 0.06
C ASN A 458 -13.74 -19.38 1.50
N LEU A 459 -13.17 -18.49 2.30
CA LEU A 459 -13.53 -18.31 3.70
C LEU A 459 -13.43 -16.83 4.05
N VAL A 460 -14.50 -16.28 4.59
CA VAL A 460 -14.51 -14.93 5.16
C VAL A 460 -14.42 -15.04 6.67
N VAL A 461 -13.46 -14.34 7.27
CA VAL A 461 -13.23 -14.35 8.72
C VAL A 461 -12.99 -12.93 9.22
N ASP A 462 -13.25 -12.69 10.50
CA ASP A 462 -12.83 -11.44 11.13
C ASP A 462 -11.30 -11.30 11.02
N PHE A 463 -10.84 -10.09 10.68
CA PHE A 463 -9.43 -9.79 10.46
C PHE A 463 -8.71 -9.64 11.80
N ASP A 464 -8.60 -10.76 12.50
CA ASP A 464 -8.01 -10.91 13.82
C ASP A 464 -7.29 -12.26 13.89
N GLY A 465 -6.12 -12.31 14.53
CA GLY A 465 -5.30 -13.51 14.57
C GLY A 465 -5.96 -14.70 15.28
N LEU A 466 -6.79 -14.46 16.30
CA LEU A 466 -7.53 -15.53 16.97
C LEU A 466 -8.67 -16.05 16.08
N ALA A 467 -9.40 -15.17 15.41
CA ALA A 467 -10.46 -15.55 14.49
C ALA A 467 -9.93 -16.38 13.31
N ILE A 468 -8.87 -15.92 12.64
CA ILE A 468 -8.20 -16.65 11.56
C ILE A 468 -7.70 -18.01 12.06
N SER A 469 -7.01 -18.04 13.20
CA SER A 469 -6.46 -19.27 13.76
C SER A 469 -7.52 -20.32 14.08
N ARG A 470 -8.63 -19.91 14.70
CA ARG A 470 -9.77 -20.78 14.97
C ARG A 470 -10.42 -21.32 13.71
N ALA A 471 -10.56 -20.48 12.69
CA ALA A 471 -11.18 -20.87 11.44
C ALA A 471 -10.36 -21.94 10.71
N ILE A 472 -9.03 -21.77 10.63
CA ILE A 472 -8.12 -22.77 10.03
C ILE A 472 -8.14 -24.09 10.83
N LYS A 473 -8.07 -24.04 12.17
CA LYS A 473 -8.16 -25.24 13.02
C LYS A 473 -9.47 -25.99 12.82
N LYS A 474 -10.60 -25.27 12.82
CA LYS A 474 -11.93 -25.85 12.59
C LYS A 474 -12.00 -26.56 11.23
N LEU A 475 -11.49 -25.94 10.17
CA LEU A 475 -11.43 -26.55 8.84
C LEU A 475 -10.57 -27.82 8.82
N SER A 476 -9.48 -27.83 9.59
CA SER A 476 -8.63 -29.01 9.74
C SER A 476 -9.38 -30.17 10.42
N GLU A 477 -10.11 -29.87 11.49
CA GLU A 477 -10.94 -30.84 12.21
C GLU A 477 -12.06 -31.41 11.31
N GLU A 478 -12.77 -30.54 10.59
CA GLU A 478 -13.87 -30.94 9.70
C GLU A 478 -13.41 -31.80 8.51
N GLN A 479 -12.20 -31.56 7.99
CA GLN A 479 -11.65 -32.29 6.85
C GLN A 479 -10.86 -33.56 7.26
N GLY A 480 -10.60 -33.75 8.56
CA GLY A 480 -9.74 -34.84 9.06
C GLY A 480 -8.31 -34.78 8.53
N LYS A 481 -7.85 -33.60 8.07
CA LYS A 481 -6.52 -33.35 7.50
C LYS A 481 -6.01 -31.99 7.98
N PRO A 482 -4.70 -31.80 8.16
CA PRO A 482 -4.12 -30.49 8.46
C PRO A 482 -4.57 -29.46 7.41
N ALA A 483 -5.27 -28.41 7.85
CA ALA A 483 -5.44 -27.20 7.05
C ALA A 483 -4.28 -26.26 7.40
N SER A 484 -3.45 -25.96 6.41
CA SER A 484 -2.32 -25.04 6.51
C SER A 484 -2.58 -23.77 5.71
N LEU A 485 -2.04 -22.66 6.21
CA LEU A 485 -1.77 -21.50 5.37
C LEU A 485 -0.46 -21.76 4.64
N ILE A 486 -0.36 -21.34 3.38
CA ILE A 486 0.94 -21.31 2.70
C ILE A 486 1.89 -20.37 3.46
N PRO A 487 3.22 -20.62 3.43
CA PRO A 487 4.17 -19.80 4.18
C PRO A 487 4.05 -18.30 3.90
N GLU A 488 3.90 -17.91 2.63
CA GLU A 488 3.80 -16.52 2.20
C GLU A 488 2.53 -15.85 2.74
N ALA A 489 1.38 -16.52 2.67
CA ALA A 489 0.12 -16.04 3.22
C ALA A 489 0.15 -15.90 4.74
N PHE A 490 0.76 -16.87 5.42
CA PHE A 490 0.95 -16.85 6.86
C PHE A 490 1.72 -15.59 7.30
N VAL A 491 2.87 -15.33 6.65
CA VAL A 491 3.67 -14.14 6.94
C VAL A 491 2.93 -12.87 6.54
N CYS A 492 2.23 -12.85 5.40
CA CYS A 492 1.42 -11.72 4.95
C CYS A 492 0.37 -11.30 5.99
N LEU A 493 -0.44 -12.26 6.47
CA LEU A 493 -1.48 -12.02 7.47
C LEU A 493 -0.88 -11.53 8.79
N LEU A 494 0.20 -12.15 9.27
CA LEU A 494 0.86 -11.71 10.50
C LEU A 494 1.35 -10.26 10.39
N ARG A 495 2.02 -9.91 9.30
CA ARG A 495 2.51 -8.55 9.06
C ARG A 495 1.38 -7.54 8.96
N ALA A 496 0.32 -7.88 8.26
CA ALA A 496 -0.85 -7.02 8.13
C ALA A 496 -1.58 -6.82 9.48
N LEU A 497 -1.73 -7.87 10.29
CA LEU A 497 -2.30 -7.78 11.65
C LEU A 497 -1.42 -6.92 12.57
N GLU A 498 -0.09 -7.08 12.53
CA GLU A 498 0.84 -6.26 13.34
C GLU A 498 0.73 -4.77 12.99
N VAL A 499 0.72 -4.44 11.70
CA VAL A 499 0.63 -3.04 11.22
C VAL A 499 -0.72 -2.42 11.58
N THR A 500 -1.79 -3.21 11.59
CA THR A 500 -3.14 -2.74 11.95
C THR A 500 -3.41 -2.75 13.46
N GLY A 501 -2.48 -3.27 14.27
CA GLY A 501 -2.60 -3.34 15.73
C GLY A 501 -3.50 -4.46 16.23
N ASN A 502 -3.80 -5.46 15.40
CA ASN A 502 -4.56 -6.65 15.78
C ASN A 502 -3.66 -7.69 16.46
N SER A 503 -4.27 -8.59 17.25
CA SER A 503 -3.52 -9.65 17.94
C SER A 503 -2.96 -10.66 16.94
N THR A 504 -1.67 -11.01 17.08
CA THR A 504 -1.01 -12.01 16.25
C THR A 504 -0.67 -13.31 16.98
N ALA A 505 -0.81 -13.35 18.31
CA ALA A 505 -0.30 -14.44 19.13
C ALA A 505 -0.86 -15.82 18.73
N GLU A 506 -2.16 -15.88 18.45
CA GLU A 506 -2.87 -17.12 18.13
C GLU A 506 -2.64 -17.59 16.69
N LEU A 507 -2.45 -16.65 15.77
CA LEU A 507 -2.04 -16.98 14.41
C LEU A 507 -0.58 -17.43 14.41
N ALA A 508 0.33 -16.75 15.12
CA ALA A 508 1.73 -17.15 15.24
C ALA A 508 1.89 -18.57 15.82
N ALA A 509 0.95 -19.03 16.66
CA ALA A 509 0.92 -20.39 17.17
C ALA A 509 0.54 -21.46 16.11
N LEU A 510 0.07 -21.06 14.93
CA LEU A 510 -0.13 -21.92 13.76
C LEU A 510 1.10 -22.06 12.87
N ALA A 511 2.22 -21.42 13.23
CA ALA A 511 3.45 -21.51 12.43
C ALA A 511 3.75 -22.99 12.09
N PRO A 512 4.04 -23.31 10.82
CA PRO A 512 4.43 -24.66 10.43
C PRO A 512 5.60 -25.11 11.32
N SER A 513 5.46 -26.29 11.92
CA SER A 513 6.47 -26.88 12.79
C SER A 513 7.68 -27.37 12.02
#